data_AF-A0A7W0Y3M2-F1
#
_entry.id   AF-A0A7W0Y3M2-F1
#
_cell.length_a   1.000
_cell.length_b   1.000
_cell.length_c   1.000
_cell.angle_alpha   90.00
_cell.angle_beta   90.00
_cell.angle_gamma   90.00
#
_symmetry.space_group_name_H-M   'P 1'
#
loop_
_entity.id
_entity.type
_entity.pdbx_description
1 polymer ?
#
loop_
_entity_poly.entity_id
_entity_poly.type
_entity_poly.pdbx_seq_one_letter_code
_entity_poly.pdbx_strand_id
1 'polypeptide(L)'
;MPMIGGAGPATMPGGVVAQPRGVMVRVVNLTSLTIATGARLAILGTRPVGVASKCEGKTTGPLTLHCEDTSQCKGNGGDGSEITCDAMSNCDFKAGADTIATCSDTAVCKLNLGAHSTVSCQDESACNIKCDVDCAVTCAATAECAVTCGAVDAAATVCGDGHLVCGSC
;
A
#
# COMPACT_ATOMS: atom_id res chain seq x y z
N MET A 1 -31.74 -41.50 11.01
CA MET A 1 -31.48 -41.86 9.60
C MET A 1 -30.16 -41.22 9.22
N PRO A 2 -29.13 -41.99 8.88
CA PRO A 2 -27.81 -41.48 8.54
C PRO A 2 -27.79 -41.06 7.07
N MET A 3 -27.21 -39.91 6.74
CA MET A 3 -26.78 -39.61 5.38
C MET A 3 -25.32 -39.18 5.42
N ILE A 4 -24.54 -40.02 4.77
CA ILE A 4 -23.09 -40.01 4.57
C ILE A 4 -22.91 -39.48 3.14
N GLY A 5 -22.02 -38.51 2.93
CA GLY A 5 -21.58 -38.06 1.61
C GLY A 5 -20.77 -36.79 1.78
N GLY A 6 -19.46 -36.73 1.58
CA GLY A 6 -18.67 -37.43 0.56
C GLY A 6 -18.39 -36.46 -0.58
N ALA A 7 -17.60 -35.40 -0.32
CA ALA A 7 -17.07 -34.51 -1.35
C ALA A 7 -15.55 -34.38 -1.11
N GLY A 8 -14.77 -35.07 -1.94
CA GLY A 8 -13.32 -35.00 -1.90
C GLY A 8 -12.80 -33.65 -2.44
N PRO A 9 -11.58 -33.24 -2.05
CA PRO A 9 -10.97 -32.02 -2.55
C PRO A 9 -10.62 -32.15 -4.04
N ALA A 10 -11.14 -31.22 -4.85
CA ALA A 10 -10.77 -31.08 -6.25
C ALA A 10 -9.34 -30.52 -6.35
N THR A 11 -8.40 -31.37 -6.73
CA THR A 11 -7.05 -30.97 -7.12
C THR A 11 -7.12 -30.18 -8.43
N MET A 12 -6.88 -28.86 -8.39
CA MET A 12 -6.74 -28.07 -9.60
C MET A 12 -5.36 -28.30 -10.24
N PRO A 13 -5.26 -28.41 -11.57
CA PRO A 13 -3.98 -28.50 -12.27
C PRO A 13 -3.23 -27.16 -12.19
N GLY A 14 -1.96 -27.23 -11.79
CA GLY A 14 -1.05 -26.09 -11.68
C GLY A 14 -0.93 -25.33 -13.00
N GLY A 15 -1.42 -24.09 -12.99
CA GLY A 15 -1.16 -23.11 -14.03
C GLY A 15 0.31 -22.69 -13.99
N VAL A 16 0.99 -22.91 -15.10
CA VAL A 16 2.32 -22.38 -15.39
C VAL A 16 2.26 -20.86 -15.34
N VAL A 17 2.77 -20.25 -14.28
CA VAL A 17 3.02 -18.81 -14.22
C VAL A 17 4.20 -18.52 -15.15
N ALA A 18 3.92 -17.87 -16.28
CA ALA A 18 4.93 -17.37 -17.18
C ALA A 18 5.76 -16.29 -16.47
N GLN A 19 6.98 -16.62 -16.09
CA GLN A 19 7.94 -15.64 -15.56
C GLN A 19 8.27 -14.60 -16.65
N PRO A 20 8.05 -13.29 -16.41
CA PRO A 20 8.48 -12.27 -17.34
C PRO A 20 10.01 -12.26 -17.41
N ARG A 21 10.53 -12.40 -18.64
CA ARG A 21 11.95 -12.38 -18.95
C ARG A 21 12.54 -11.06 -18.46
N GLY A 22 13.54 -11.16 -17.59
CA GLY A 22 14.22 -10.04 -16.95
C GLY A 22 14.59 -8.94 -17.94
N VAL A 23 13.94 -7.80 -17.80
CA VAL A 23 14.42 -6.53 -18.36
C VAL A 23 15.61 -6.12 -17.52
N MET A 24 16.82 -6.14 -18.11
CA MET A 24 18.00 -5.53 -17.51
C MET A 24 17.73 -4.04 -17.30
N VAL A 25 17.43 -3.65 -16.06
CA VAL A 25 17.44 -2.26 -15.64
C VAL A 25 18.90 -1.82 -15.58
N ARG A 26 19.38 -1.14 -16.63
CA ARG A 26 20.65 -0.42 -16.58
C ARG A 26 20.51 0.71 -15.56
N VAL A 27 21.13 0.54 -14.39
CA VAL A 27 21.36 1.63 -13.44
C VAL A 27 22.39 2.59 -14.07
N VAL A 28 21.90 3.65 -14.70
CA VAL A 28 22.76 4.74 -15.16
C VAL A 28 23.03 5.63 -13.96
N ASN A 29 24.25 5.52 -13.40
CA ASN A 29 24.72 6.42 -12.35
C ASN A 29 24.94 7.82 -12.96
N LEU A 30 23.90 8.66 -12.98
CA LEU A 30 24.01 10.07 -13.34
C LEU A 30 24.46 10.86 -12.10
N THR A 31 25.77 10.94 -11.90
CA THR A 31 26.35 11.94 -11.02
C THR A 31 26.30 13.29 -11.76
N SER A 32 25.42 14.17 -11.29
CA SER A 32 25.38 15.62 -11.54
C SER A 32 25.02 16.09 -12.97
N LEU A 33 23.72 16.13 -13.28
CA LEU A 33 23.18 16.96 -14.36
C LEU A 33 22.41 18.15 -13.77
N THR A 34 23.05 19.32 -13.73
CA THR A 34 22.42 20.57 -13.31
C THR A 34 21.61 21.14 -14.47
N ILE A 35 20.28 20.97 -14.46
CA ILE A 35 19.40 21.55 -15.47
C ILE A 35 18.87 22.90 -14.95
N ALA A 36 19.39 23.98 -15.52
CA ALA A 36 18.94 25.35 -15.30
C ALA A 36 17.73 25.67 -16.18
N THR A 37 16.54 25.18 -15.80
CA THR A 37 15.24 25.75 -16.22
C THR A 37 14.16 25.09 -15.39
N GLY A 38 13.20 25.88 -14.88
CA GLY A 38 12.19 25.53 -13.88
C GLY A 38 11.16 24.48 -14.28
N ALA A 39 11.60 23.30 -14.71
CA ALA A 39 10.83 22.07 -14.73
C ALA A 39 11.19 21.29 -13.48
N ARG A 40 10.20 21.03 -12.61
CA ARG A 40 10.34 20.05 -11.53
C ARG A 40 10.59 18.69 -12.17
N LEU A 41 11.86 18.32 -12.29
CA LEU A 41 12.27 16.97 -12.64
C LEU A 41 11.87 16.09 -11.45
N ALA A 42 10.72 15.42 -11.57
CA ALA A 42 10.41 14.29 -10.71
C ALA A 42 11.55 13.30 -10.90
N ILE A 43 12.46 13.25 -9.93
CA ILE A 43 13.41 12.16 -9.81
C ILE A 43 12.51 10.95 -9.64
N LEU A 44 12.29 10.20 -10.72
CA LEU A 44 11.85 8.82 -10.68
C LEU A 44 12.94 8.10 -9.88
N GLY A 45 12.80 8.18 -8.55
CA GLY A 45 13.63 7.47 -7.60
C GLY A 45 13.65 6.03 -8.08
N THR A 46 14.85 5.54 -8.36
CA THR A 46 15.09 4.18 -8.81
C THR A 46 14.29 3.24 -7.91
N ARG A 47 13.17 2.71 -8.44
CA ARG A 47 12.34 1.72 -7.77
C ARG A 47 13.28 0.63 -7.28
N PRO A 48 13.45 0.42 -5.96
CA PRO A 48 14.05 -0.80 -5.50
C PRO A 48 13.06 -1.92 -5.81
N VAL A 49 13.11 -2.48 -7.02
CA VAL A 49 12.51 -3.78 -7.35
C VAL A 49 13.41 -4.83 -6.73
N GLY A 50 13.42 -4.85 -5.41
CA GLY A 50 14.12 -5.84 -4.64
C GLY A 50 13.19 -7.03 -4.44
N VAL A 51 13.50 -8.15 -5.08
CA VAL A 51 13.00 -9.50 -4.70
C VAL A 51 13.47 -9.93 -3.30
N ALA A 52 13.86 -8.98 -2.47
CA ALA A 52 14.25 -9.18 -1.09
C ALA A 52 12.99 -9.08 -0.26
N SER A 53 12.75 -10.08 0.58
CA SER A 53 11.60 -10.18 1.49
C SER A 53 11.48 -9.01 2.50
N LYS A 54 12.36 -8.00 2.41
CA LYS A 54 12.37 -6.79 3.24
C LYS A 54 12.76 -5.56 2.40
N CYS A 55 11.92 -4.53 2.40
CA CYS A 55 12.20 -3.25 1.76
C CYS A 55 12.15 -2.14 2.81
N GLU A 56 13.22 -1.37 2.95
CA GLU A 56 13.30 -0.24 3.87
C GLU A 56 13.44 1.08 3.10
N GLY A 57 12.45 1.96 3.23
CA GLY A 57 12.43 3.26 2.56
C GLY A 57 12.39 4.40 3.57
N LYS A 58 13.36 5.32 3.54
CA LYS A 58 13.33 6.52 4.40
C LYS A 58 13.66 7.75 3.58
N THR A 59 12.69 8.64 3.44
CA THR A 59 12.85 9.93 2.77
C THR A 59 12.08 11.00 3.53
N THR A 60 12.54 12.24 3.41
CA THR A 60 11.84 13.43 3.91
C THR A 60 10.86 14.00 2.88
N GLY A 61 10.98 13.58 1.62
CA GLY A 61 10.09 13.98 0.52
C GLY A 61 9.17 12.84 0.07
N PRO A 62 8.46 13.01 -1.05
CA PRO A 62 7.58 11.97 -1.58
C PRO A 62 8.37 10.68 -1.84
N LEU A 63 7.77 9.55 -1.45
CA LEU A 63 8.29 8.22 -1.73
C LEU A 63 7.29 7.45 -2.58
N THR A 64 7.75 6.77 -3.62
CA THR A 64 6.96 5.71 -4.27
C THR A 64 7.49 4.36 -3.83
N LEU A 65 6.66 3.60 -3.11
CA LEU A 65 6.99 2.27 -2.60
C LEU A 65 6.01 1.24 -3.14
N HIS A 66 6.55 0.12 -3.62
CA HIS A 66 5.77 -1.00 -4.14
C HIS A 66 6.22 -2.29 -3.45
N CYS A 67 5.29 -3.00 -2.83
CA CYS A 67 5.54 -4.14 -1.96
C CYS A 67 4.79 -5.36 -2.47
N GLU A 68 5.53 -6.32 -3.03
CA GLU A 68 4.97 -7.52 -3.66
C GLU A 68 5.39 -8.78 -2.88
N ASP A 69 4.74 -9.91 -3.17
CA ASP A 69 5.24 -11.27 -2.89
C ASP A 69 5.85 -11.48 -1.49
N THR A 70 5.00 -11.48 -0.44
CA THR A 70 5.39 -11.72 0.97
C THR A 70 6.43 -10.75 1.54
N SER A 71 6.70 -9.64 0.84
CA SER A 71 7.71 -8.66 1.28
C SER A 71 7.25 -7.90 2.51
N GLN A 72 8.21 -7.64 3.41
CA GLN A 72 8.03 -6.77 4.56
C GLN A 72 8.57 -5.38 4.23
N CYS A 73 7.67 -4.44 4.03
CA CYS A 73 8.02 -3.06 3.73
C CYS A 73 7.94 -2.21 4.98
N LYS A 74 9.03 -1.52 5.32
CA LYS A 74 9.06 -0.64 6.49
C LYS A 74 9.69 0.70 6.19
N GLY A 75 9.16 1.77 6.79
CA GLY A 75 9.86 3.04 6.80
C GLY A 75 8.98 4.27 6.78
N ASN A 76 9.55 5.34 6.24
CA ASN A 76 9.02 6.69 6.38
C ASN A 76 9.02 7.41 5.02
N GLY A 77 7.88 7.97 4.63
CA GLY A 77 7.70 8.87 3.49
C GLY A 77 7.38 10.28 3.97
N GLY A 78 7.75 11.27 3.16
CA GLY A 78 7.26 12.63 3.31
C GLY A 78 5.86 12.81 2.70
N ASP A 79 5.48 14.06 2.50
CA ASP A 79 4.19 14.41 1.88
C ASP A 79 4.16 13.97 0.39
N GLY A 80 2.97 13.59 -0.10
CA GLY A 80 2.78 13.14 -1.47
C GLY A 80 3.40 11.77 -1.76
N SER A 81 3.51 10.91 -0.75
CA SER A 81 4.02 9.55 -0.96
C SER A 81 2.95 8.66 -1.62
N GLU A 82 3.40 7.66 -2.37
CA GLU A 82 2.57 6.64 -2.99
C GLU A 82 3.03 5.26 -2.52
N ILE A 83 2.15 4.51 -1.86
CA ILE A 83 2.47 3.22 -1.25
C ILE A 83 1.51 2.18 -1.82
N THR A 84 2.05 1.13 -2.42
CA THR A 84 1.25 0.03 -2.96
C THR A 84 1.71 -1.28 -2.32
N CYS A 85 0.78 -2.03 -1.77
CA CYS A 85 1.00 -3.28 -1.05
C CYS A 85 0.06 -4.35 -1.59
N ASP A 86 0.64 -5.36 -2.26
CA ASP A 86 -0.11 -6.41 -2.94
C ASP A 86 0.20 -7.80 -2.35
N ALA A 87 -0.57 -8.80 -2.79
CA ALA A 87 -0.41 -10.21 -2.42
C ALA A 87 -0.44 -10.45 -0.89
N MET A 88 0.62 -11.06 -0.33
CA MET A 88 0.78 -11.34 1.10
C MET A 88 1.81 -10.40 1.76
N SER A 89 1.99 -9.19 1.21
CA SER A 89 2.97 -8.23 1.73
C SER A 89 2.56 -7.67 3.11
N ASN A 90 3.55 -7.25 3.88
CA ASN A 90 3.34 -6.60 5.18
C ASN A 90 3.97 -5.21 5.14
N CYS A 91 3.13 -4.18 5.13
CA CYS A 91 3.55 -2.79 5.01
C CYS A 91 3.40 -2.07 6.35
N ASP A 92 4.51 -1.66 6.96
CA ASP A 92 4.60 -0.85 8.18
C ASP A 92 5.22 0.51 7.82
N PHE A 93 4.38 1.47 7.43
CA PHE A 93 4.86 2.73 6.86
C PHE A 93 4.23 3.95 7.50
N LYS A 94 5.05 4.97 7.72
CA LYS A 94 4.60 6.30 8.14
C LYS A 94 4.82 7.31 7.01
N ALA A 95 3.77 7.96 6.55
CA ALA A 95 3.83 8.93 5.47
C ALA A 95 3.23 10.28 5.88
N GLY A 96 3.63 11.32 5.17
CA GLY A 96 3.15 12.69 5.38
C GLY A 96 1.73 12.91 4.86
N ALA A 97 1.39 14.18 4.69
CA ALA A 97 0.13 14.60 4.08
C ALA A 97 0.04 14.20 2.60
N ASP A 98 -1.17 14.21 2.05
CA ASP A 98 -1.45 13.93 0.63
C ASP A 98 -0.90 12.58 0.15
N THR A 99 -0.80 11.60 1.05
CA THR A 99 -0.30 10.27 0.72
C THR A 99 -1.40 9.43 0.08
N ILE A 100 -1.06 8.68 -0.96
CA ILE A 100 -1.94 7.70 -1.59
C ILE A 100 -1.45 6.31 -1.24
N ALA A 101 -2.29 5.50 -0.59
CA ALA A 101 -1.98 4.12 -0.26
C ALA A 101 -2.99 3.14 -0.85
N THR A 102 -2.50 2.05 -1.44
CA THR A 102 -3.33 0.98 -1.99
C THR A 102 -2.91 -0.36 -1.39
N CYS A 103 -3.89 -1.09 -0.87
CA CYS A 103 -3.73 -2.41 -0.28
C CYS A 103 -4.69 -3.36 -0.96
N SER A 104 -4.20 -4.50 -1.45
CA SER A 104 -4.96 -5.45 -2.27
C SER A 104 -4.68 -6.90 -1.83
N ASP A 105 -5.43 -7.84 -2.39
CA ASP A 105 -5.32 -9.27 -2.12
C ASP A 105 -5.46 -9.65 -0.63
N THR A 106 -4.36 -10.06 0.00
CA THR A 106 -4.26 -10.50 1.41
C THR A 106 -3.20 -9.70 2.18
N ALA A 107 -2.88 -8.51 1.69
CA ALA A 107 -1.81 -7.69 2.25
C ALA A 107 -2.19 -7.17 3.64
N VAL A 108 -1.20 -7.08 4.53
CA VAL A 108 -1.36 -6.51 5.87
C VAL A 108 -0.76 -5.11 5.87
N CYS A 109 -1.63 -4.10 5.87
CA CYS A 109 -1.24 -2.70 5.79
C CYS A 109 -1.37 -2.02 7.15
N LYS A 110 -0.24 -1.64 7.75
CA LYS A 110 -0.13 -0.81 8.95
C LYS A 110 0.41 0.56 8.55
N LEU A 111 -0.49 1.50 8.30
CA LEU A 111 -0.15 2.80 7.74
C LEU A 111 -0.43 3.91 8.75
N ASN A 112 0.53 4.82 8.93
CA ASN A 112 0.34 6.05 9.67
C ASN A 112 0.46 7.22 8.69
N LEU A 113 -0.66 7.87 8.40
CA LEU A 113 -0.78 8.84 7.32
C LEU A 113 -1.08 10.23 7.86
N GLY A 114 -0.49 11.24 7.23
CA GLY A 114 -0.78 12.64 7.51
C GLY A 114 -2.11 13.09 6.91
N ALA A 115 -2.31 14.41 6.95
CA ALA A 115 -3.54 15.05 6.49
C ALA A 115 -3.92 14.71 5.03
N HIS A 116 -5.21 14.68 4.70
CA HIS A 116 -5.71 14.55 3.32
C HIS A 116 -5.25 13.29 2.57
N SER A 117 -4.82 12.26 3.31
CA SER A 117 -4.36 11.02 2.68
C SER A 117 -5.53 10.18 2.19
N THR A 118 -5.33 9.47 1.09
CA THR A 118 -6.32 8.58 0.49
C THR A 118 -5.83 7.14 0.59
N VAL A 119 -6.68 6.25 1.12
CA VAL A 119 -6.38 4.82 1.21
C VAL A 119 -7.44 3.99 0.53
N SER A 120 -7.02 3.00 -0.25
CA SER A 120 -7.90 2.03 -0.89
C SER A 120 -7.53 0.63 -0.45
N CYS A 121 -8.42 -0.03 0.28
CA CYS A 121 -8.30 -1.41 0.72
C CYS A 121 -9.24 -2.28 -0.09
N GLN A 122 -8.68 -3.25 -0.81
CA GLN A 122 -9.37 -4.12 -1.74
C GLN A 122 -9.30 -5.59 -1.26
N ASP A 123 -10.16 -6.42 -1.83
CA ASP A 123 -10.16 -7.88 -1.62
C ASP A 123 -10.22 -8.27 -0.13
N GLU A 124 -9.38 -9.20 0.33
CA GLU A 124 -9.30 -9.71 1.71
C GLU A 124 -8.16 -9.05 2.51
N SER A 125 -7.76 -7.83 2.12
CA SER A 125 -6.67 -7.12 2.77
C SER A 125 -7.01 -6.70 4.20
N ALA A 126 -6.00 -6.73 5.08
CA ALA A 126 -6.10 -6.30 6.47
C ALA A 126 -5.48 -4.91 6.64
N CYS A 127 -6.34 -3.88 6.64
CA CYS A 127 -5.95 -2.48 6.70
C CYS A 127 -6.08 -1.91 8.11
N ASN A 128 -4.96 -1.56 8.73
CA ASN A 128 -4.85 -0.83 9.98
C ASN A 128 -4.28 0.56 9.69
N ILE A 129 -5.18 1.55 9.61
CA ILE A 129 -4.85 2.90 9.14
C ILE A 129 -5.00 3.85 10.32
N LYS A 130 -3.89 4.47 10.71
CA LYS A 130 -3.88 5.62 11.60
C LYS A 130 -3.80 6.88 10.77
N CYS A 131 -4.81 7.70 10.84
CA CYS A 131 -4.94 8.91 10.05
C CYS A 131 -4.96 10.13 10.96
N ASP A 132 -4.15 11.15 10.66
CA ASP A 132 -4.05 12.34 11.51
C ASP A 132 -5.31 13.23 11.41
N VAL A 133 -5.65 13.68 10.20
CA VAL A 133 -6.82 14.53 9.94
C VAL A 133 -7.30 14.40 8.48
N ASP A 134 -8.60 14.47 8.24
CA ASP A 134 -9.20 14.55 6.88
C ASP A 134 -8.76 13.46 5.89
N CYS A 135 -8.45 12.26 6.38
CA CYS A 135 -8.21 11.12 5.49
C CYS A 135 -9.49 10.58 4.89
N ALA A 136 -9.38 10.06 3.67
CA ALA A 136 -10.42 9.29 3.00
C ALA A 136 -9.98 7.83 2.85
N VAL A 137 -10.73 6.91 3.44
CA VAL A 137 -10.47 5.46 3.34
C VAL A 137 -11.63 4.80 2.62
N THR A 138 -11.30 4.05 1.57
CA THR A 138 -12.23 3.21 0.83
C THR A 138 -11.95 1.76 1.16
N CYS A 139 -12.97 1.05 1.63
CA CYS A 139 -12.84 -0.35 1.99
C CYS A 139 -13.80 -1.19 1.15
N ALA A 140 -13.26 -2.18 0.45
CA ALA A 140 -14.06 -3.21 -0.19
C ALA A 140 -14.84 -4.01 0.87
N ALA A 141 -15.98 -4.57 0.46
CA ALA A 141 -16.87 -5.31 1.37
C ALA A 141 -16.21 -6.53 2.03
N THR A 142 -15.18 -7.08 1.41
CA THR A 142 -14.41 -8.25 1.89
C THR A 142 -13.17 -7.86 2.70
N ALA A 143 -12.78 -6.57 2.72
CA ALA A 143 -11.56 -6.11 3.37
C ALA A 143 -11.80 -5.82 4.85
N GLU A 144 -10.82 -6.13 5.69
CA GLU A 144 -10.85 -5.81 7.12
C GLU A 144 -10.23 -4.43 7.34
N CYS A 145 -11.07 -3.41 7.51
CA CYS A 145 -10.63 -2.04 7.74
C CYS A 145 -10.78 -1.60 9.19
N ALA A 146 -9.65 -1.34 9.85
CA ALA A 146 -9.54 -0.67 11.13
C ALA A 146 -8.92 0.71 10.91
N VAL A 147 -9.76 1.76 10.93
CA VAL A 147 -9.33 3.15 10.78
C VAL A 147 -9.41 3.87 12.12
N THR A 148 -8.31 4.46 12.57
CA THR A 148 -8.28 5.35 13.73
C THR A 148 -7.89 6.76 13.31
N CYS A 149 -8.56 7.75 13.90
CA CYS A 149 -8.50 9.15 13.53
C CYS A 149 -7.90 10.01 14.65
N GLY A 150 -6.91 10.81 14.30
CA GLY A 150 -6.21 11.76 15.15
C GLY A 150 -5.37 11.13 16.26
N ALA A 151 -4.75 11.99 17.06
CA ALA A 151 -3.95 11.60 18.21
C ALA A 151 -4.75 10.94 19.35
N VAL A 152 -6.09 11.04 19.30
CA VAL A 152 -7.00 10.47 20.30
C VAL A 152 -7.53 9.08 19.93
N ASP A 153 -7.06 8.50 18.82
CA ASP A 153 -7.53 7.22 18.28
C ASP A 153 -9.07 7.16 18.19
N ALA A 154 -9.70 8.25 17.72
CA ALA A 154 -11.14 8.28 17.51
C ALA A 154 -11.55 7.33 16.37
N ALA A 155 -12.75 6.77 16.44
CA ALA A 155 -13.28 5.95 15.35
C ALA A 155 -13.58 6.82 14.12
N ALA A 156 -13.35 6.27 12.92
CA ALA A 156 -13.73 6.93 11.68
C ALA A 156 -15.26 7.02 11.50
N THR A 157 -15.72 8.10 10.86
CA THR A 157 -17.12 8.28 10.50
C THR A 157 -17.37 7.65 9.13
N VAL A 158 -18.41 6.84 8.99
CA VAL A 158 -18.81 6.29 7.69
C VAL A 158 -19.73 7.29 6.99
N CYS A 159 -19.37 7.74 5.79
CA CYS A 159 -20.16 8.66 4.99
C CYS A 159 -21.26 7.94 4.20
N GLY A 160 -22.21 8.69 3.65
CA GLY A 160 -23.35 8.16 2.89
C GLY A 160 -22.95 7.32 1.67
N ASP A 161 -21.77 7.59 1.10
CA ASP A 161 -21.20 6.85 -0.03
C ASP A 161 -20.45 5.56 0.39
N GLY A 162 -20.37 5.27 1.69
CA GLY A 162 -19.72 4.07 2.24
C GLY A 162 -18.21 4.23 2.52
N HIS A 163 -17.62 5.38 2.21
CA HIS A 163 -16.24 5.71 2.57
C HIS A 163 -16.11 6.06 4.07
N LEU A 164 -14.97 5.73 4.67
CA LEU A 164 -14.65 6.12 6.04
C LEU A 164 -13.78 7.38 6.03
N VAL A 165 -14.17 8.40 6.79
CA VAL A 165 -13.43 9.66 6.91
C VAL A 165 -13.10 9.99 8.35
N CYS A 166 -11.95 10.61 8.54
CA CYS A 166 -11.53 11.17 9.82
C CYS A 166 -11.98 12.63 9.92
N GLY A 167 -13.25 12.84 10.28
CA GLY A 167 -13.82 14.18 10.41
C GLY A 167 -15.30 14.22 10.05
N SER A 168 -15.69 15.31 9.39
CA SER A 168 -17.04 15.53 8.89
C SER A 168 -17.21 14.86 7.53
N CYS A 169 -18.27 14.08 7.39
CA CYS A 169 -18.98 13.91 6.14
C CYS A 169 -19.96 15.10 5.98
#